data_AF-A0A2K1PBG3-F1
#
_entry.id   AF-A0A2K1PBG3-F1
#
_cell.length_a   1.000
_cell.length_b   1.000
_cell.length_c   1.000
_cell.angle_alpha   90.00
_cell.angle_beta   90.00
_cell.angle_gamma   90.00
#
_symmetry.space_group_name_H-M   'P 1'
#
loop_
_entity.id
_entity.type
_entity.pdbx_description
1 polymer ?
#
loop_
_entity_poly.entity_id
_entity_poly.type
_entity_poly.pdbx_seq_one_letter_code
_entity_poly.pdbx_strand_id
1 'polypeptide(L)'
;MQDNEILILEELEKNSNITQRDLSEKTGLSLGMVNILLKKFIKKGFVKLERLNGKSFRYILTPEGFKEKSKKTIEYMKIYYRRTFLIKQNIERITQRYGRNRTYVLFGKDKEMKEIIEGILKELRVKYITENEVEKIETTNVVLYWNVEDKAKLEGLKSEFLMGG
;
A
#
# COMPACT_ATOMS: atom_id res chain seq x y z
N MET A 1 -3.61 -4.87 -5.63
CA MET A 1 -4.56 -5.15 -6.75
C MET A 1 -5.74 -4.17 -6.80
N GLN A 2 -5.96 -3.36 -5.75
CA GLN A 2 -7.17 -2.56 -5.55
C GLN A 2 -6.95 -1.05 -5.83
N ASP A 3 -5.69 -0.59 -5.87
CA ASP A 3 -5.28 0.80 -6.14
C ASP A 3 -5.40 1.17 -7.62
N ASN A 4 -5.16 0.20 -8.51
CA ASN A 4 -5.19 0.44 -9.95
C ASN A 4 -6.59 0.80 -10.48
N GLU A 5 -7.67 0.38 -9.81
CA GLU A 5 -9.03 0.81 -10.17
C GLU A 5 -9.23 2.30 -9.89
N ILE A 6 -8.78 2.79 -8.74
CA ILE A 6 -8.83 4.22 -8.40
C ILE A 6 -7.96 5.00 -9.37
N LEU A 7 -6.73 4.54 -9.60
CA LEU A 7 -5.79 5.22 -10.47
C LEU A 7 -6.35 5.39 -11.90
N ILE A 8 -7.01 4.38 -12.46
CA ILE A 8 -7.68 4.52 -13.77
C ILE A 8 -8.78 5.59 -13.70
N LEU A 9 -9.66 5.56 -12.70
CA LEU A 9 -10.74 6.55 -12.57
C LEU A 9 -10.20 7.97 -12.34
N GLU A 10 -9.09 8.10 -11.63
CA GLU A 10 -8.38 9.37 -11.39
C GLU A 10 -7.73 9.89 -12.68
N GLU A 11 -7.07 9.05 -13.46
CA GLU A 11 -6.47 9.47 -14.73
C GLU A 11 -7.54 9.85 -15.77
N LEU A 12 -8.69 9.18 -15.77
CA LEU A 12 -9.85 9.54 -16.60
C LEU A 12 -10.48 10.88 -16.19
N GLU A 13 -10.47 11.22 -14.90
CA GLU A 13 -10.90 12.53 -14.42
C GLU A 13 -9.94 13.63 -14.87
N LYS A 14 -8.63 13.41 -14.71
CA LYS A 14 -7.59 14.38 -15.08
C LYS A 14 -7.55 14.62 -16.59
N ASN A 15 -7.68 13.55 -17.37
CA ASN A 15 -7.60 13.61 -18.83
C ASN A 15 -8.50 12.57 -19.49
N SER A 16 -9.67 13.00 -19.96
CA SER A 16 -10.61 12.16 -20.70
C SER A 16 -10.09 11.67 -22.06
N ASN A 17 -9.05 12.29 -22.63
CA ASN A 17 -8.44 11.89 -23.90
C ASN A 17 -7.35 10.83 -23.72
N ILE A 18 -7.11 10.36 -22.50
CA ILE A 18 -6.12 9.33 -22.21
C ILE A 18 -6.45 8.03 -22.92
N THR A 19 -5.43 7.39 -23.51
CA THR A 19 -5.60 6.12 -24.22
C THR A 19 -5.46 4.93 -23.27
N GLN A 20 -5.88 3.74 -23.71
CA GLN A 20 -5.65 2.52 -22.95
C GLN A 20 -4.16 2.21 -22.74
N ARG A 21 -3.29 2.63 -23.68
CA ARG A 21 -1.84 2.44 -23.58
C ARG A 21 -1.24 3.35 -22.52
N ASP A 22 -1.63 4.62 -22.51
CA ASP A 22 -1.19 5.56 -21.47
C ASP A 22 -1.63 5.08 -20.07
N LEU A 23 -2.86 4.56 -19.95
CA LEU A 23 -3.34 3.95 -18.71
C LEU A 23 -2.52 2.71 -18.33
N SER A 24 -2.13 1.88 -19.30
CA SER A 24 -1.28 0.70 -19.08
C SER A 24 0.09 1.11 -18.52
N GLU A 25 0.72 2.13 -19.09
CA GLU A 25 2.00 2.66 -18.63
C GLU A 25 1.91 3.26 -17.22
N LYS A 26 0.89 4.08 -16.96
CA LYS A 26 0.69 4.73 -15.66
C LYS A 26 0.33 3.77 -14.53
N THR A 27 -0.42 2.71 -14.84
CA THR A 27 -0.89 1.74 -13.83
C THR A 27 0.03 0.54 -13.68
N GLY A 28 0.98 0.33 -14.59
CA GLY A 28 1.77 -0.89 -14.69
C GLY A 28 0.96 -2.14 -15.07
N LEU A 29 -0.34 -2.00 -15.38
CA LEU A 29 -1.18 -3.09 -15.83
C LEU A 29 -0.94 -3.38 -17.32
N SER A 30 -1.18 -4.62 -17.74
CA SER A 30 -1.22 -4.92 -19.18
C SER A 30 -2.39 -4.20 -19.87
N LEU A 31 -2.23 -3.89 -21.16
CA LEU A 31 -3.28 -3.28 -21.98
C LEU A 31 -4.60 -4.07 -21.93
N GLY A 32 -4.51 -5.41 -21.92
CA GLY A 32 -5.67 -6.28 -21.79
C GLY A 32 -6.41 -6.11 -20.47
N MET A 33 -5.67 -5.98 -19.36
CA MET A 33 -6.26 -5.76 -18.03
C MET A 33 -6.93 -4.38 -17.95
N VAL A 34 -6.29 -3.34 -18.50
CA VAL A 34 -6.89 -1.99 -18.62
C VAL A 34 -8.20 -2.05 -19.40
N ASN A 35 -8.23 -2.74 -20.55
CA ASN A 35 -9.44 -2.89 -21.35
C ASN A 35 -10.57 -3.61 -20.58
N ILE A 36 -10.24 -4.66 -19.81
CA ILE A 36 -11.20 -5.36 -18.95
C ILE A 36 -11.77 -4.42 -17.88
N LEU A 37 -10.92 -3.64 -17.21
CA LEU A 37 -11.35 -2.69 -16.18
C LEU A 37 -12.22 -1.58 -16.76
N LEU A 38 -11.86 -1.01 -17.91
CA LEU A 38 -12.68 -0.01 -18.59
C LEU A 38 -14.05 -0.56 -18.99
N LYS A 39 -14.11 -1.77 -19.57
CA LYS A 39 -15.39 -2.43 -19.88
C LYS A 39 -16.23 -2.69 -18.63
N LYS A 40 -15.60 -3.09 -17.52
CA LYS A 40 -16.26 -3.24 -16.22
C LYS A 40 -16.82 -1.91 -15.71
N PHE A 41 -16.07 -0.82 -15.80
CA PHE A 41 -16.52 0.50 -15.40
C PHE A 41 -17.66 1.02 -16.27
N ILE A 42 -17.63 0.77 -17.58
CA ILE A 42 -18.74 1.07 -18.48
C ILE A 42 -19.99 0.28 -18.09
N LYS A 43 -19.86 -1.03 -17.86
CA LYS A 43 -20.99 -1.88 -17.43
C LYS A 43 -21.59 -1.42 -16.10
N LYS A 44 -20.78 -0.88 -15.19
CA LYS A 44 -21.21 -0.34 -13.90
C LYS A 44 -21.74 1.10 -13.97
N GLY A 45 -21.68 1.74 -15.14
CA GLY A 45 -22.06 3.13 -15.31
C GLY A 45 -21.05 4.15 -14.80
N PHE A 46 -19.86 3.72 -14.34
CA PHE A 46 -18.84 4.62 -13.80
C PHE A 46 -18.12 5.41 -14.89
N VAL A 47 -17.99 4.82 -16.07
CA VAL A 47 -17.34 5.43 -17.23
C VAL A 47 -18.28 5.36 -18.42
N LYS A 48 -18.40 6.46 -19.16
CA LYS A 48 -19.11 6.51 -20.44
C LYS A 48 -18.09 6.49 -21.58
N LEU A 49 -18.33 5.66 -22.59
CA LEU A 49 -17.58 5.72 -23.85
C LEU A 49 -18.26 6.72 -24.77
N GLU A 50 -17.55 7.76 -25.18
CA GLU A 50 -18.03 8.75 -26.14
C GLU A 50 -17.24 8.64 -27.44
N ARG A 51 -17.94 8.69 -28.57
CA ARG A 51 -17.33 8.71 -29.90
C ARG A 51 -16.93 10.14 -30.23
N LEU A 52 -15.65 10.35 -30.58
CA LEU A 52 -15.14 11.65 -30.99
C LEU A 52 -15.36 11.89 -32.49
N ASN A 53 -14.78 11.04 -33.35
CA ASN A 53 -14.91 11.08 -34.81
C ASN A 53 -14.65 9.68 -35.39
N GLY A 54 -15.15 9.34 -36.58
CA GLY A 54 -14.75 8.13 -37.34
C GLY A 54 -14.54 6.85 -36.51
N LYS A 55 -13.29 6.58 -36.11
CA LYS A 55 -12.86 5.43 -35.27
C LYS A 55 -12.31 5.80 -33.87
N SER A 56 -12.28 7.07 -33.49
CA SER A 56 -11.75 7.54 -32.20
C SER A 56 -12.84 7.63 -31.14
N PHE A 57 -12.48 7.20 -29.93
CA PHE A 57 -13.33 7.24 -28.75
C PHE A 57 -12.58 7.84 -27.57
N ARG A 58 -13.32 8.41 -26.63
CA ARG A 58 -12.81 8.88 -25.33
C ARG A 58 -13.61 8.27 -24.20
N TYR A 59 -12.97 8.16 -23.05
CA TYR A 59 -13.58 7.65 -21.83
C TYR A 59 -13.89 8.83 -20.91
N ILE A 60 -15.13 8.94 -20.47
CA ILE A 60 -15.59 10.03 -19.62
C ILE A 60 -16.00 9.46 -18.27
N LEU A 61 -15.41 9.98 -17.21
CA LEU A 61 -15.86 9.68 -15.86
C LEU A 61 -17.24 10.30 -15.62
N THR A 62 -18.18 9.49 -15.15
CA THR A 62 -19.55 9.95 -14.81
C THR A 62 -19.62 10.47 -13.38
N PRO A 63 -20.68 11.21 -12.99
CA PRO A 63 -20.93 11.56 -11.58
C PRO A 63 -20.97 10.33 -10.66
N GLU A 64 -21.55 9.22 -11.12
CA GLU A 64 -21.60 7.94 -10.41
C GLU A 64 -20.19 7.35 -10.23
N GLY A 65 -19.36 7.43 -11.27
CA GLY A 65 -17.96 7.01 -11.22
C GLY A 65 -17.12 7.85 -10.28
N PHE A 66 -17.34 9.17 -10.25
CA PHE A 66 -16.71 10.06 -9.28
C PHE A 66 -17.09 9.69 -7.85
N LYS A 67 -18.39 9.48 -7.58
CA LYS A 67 -18.89 9.07 -6.26
C LYS A 67 -18.28 7.74 -5.80
N GLU A 68 -18.21 6.75 -6.68
CA GLU A 68 -17.62 5.45 -6.36
C GLU A 68 -16.11 5.57 -6.10
N LYS A 69 -15.38 6.35 -6.90
CA LYS A 69 -13.97 6.65 -6.68
C LYS A 69 -13.76 7.25 -5.29
N SER A 70 -14.48 8.32 -4.94
CA SER A 70 -14.38 8.96 -3.63
C SER A 70 -14.70 8.00 -2.48
N LYS A 71 -15.76 7.20 -2.61
CA LYS A 71 -16.14 6.19 -1.62
C LYS A 71 -15.00 5.19 -1.39
N LYS A 72 -14.45 4.63 -2.46
CA LYS A 72 -13.33 3.69 -2.40
C LYS A 72 -12.11 4.33 -1.78
N THR A 73 -11.73 5.54 -2.20
CA THR A 73 -10.59 6.28 -1.62
C THR A 73 -10.73 6.44 -0.10
N ILE A 74 -11.91 6.83 0.39
CA ILE A 74 -12.18 6.96 1.84
C ILE A 74 -12.05 5.60 2.55
N GLU A 75 -12.56 4.53 1.94
CA GLU A 75 -12.46 3.18 2.50
C GLU A 75 -11.00 2.72 2.61
N TYR A 76 -10.18 2.97 1.59
CA TYR A 76 -8.74 2.68 1.64
C TYR A 76 -8.04 3.48 2.72
N MET A 77 -8.31 4.78 2.84
CA MET A 77 -7.74 5.62 3.91
C MET A 77 -8.09 5.07 5.29
N LYS A 78 -9.33 4.61 5.50
CA LYS A 78 -9.76 3.99 6.78
C LYS A 78 -8.99 2.71 7.07
N ILE A 79 -8.81 1.83 6.08
CA ILE A 79 -8.05 0.59 6.23
C ILE A 79 -6.59 0.90 6.54
N TYR A 80 -6.00 1.82 5.79
CA TYR A 80 -4.62 2.26 5.98
C TYR A 80 -4.40 2.83 7.37
N TYR A 81 -5.27 3.76 7.81
CA TYR A 81 -5.20 4.35 9.14
C TYR A 81 -5.30 3.29 10.25
N ARG A 82 -6.22 2.33 10.13
CA ARG A 82 -6.36 1.22 11.09
C ARG A 82 -5.09 0.36 11.16
N ARG A 83 -4.46 0.06 10.01
CA ARG A 83 -3.20 -0.69 9.97
C ARG A 83 -2.07 0.08 10.66
N THR A 84 -1.89 1.34 10.31
CA THR A 84 -0.87 2.21 10.94
C THR A 84 -1.09 2.31 12.45
N PHE A 85 -2.34 2.46 12.89
CA PHE A 85 -2.69 2.48 14.29
C PHE A 85 -2.34 1.17 15.02
N LEU A 86 -2.66 0.02 14.42
CA LEU A 86 -2.30 -1.29 14.97
C LEU A 86 -0.78 -1.47 15.12
N ILE A 87 -0.01 -1.08 14.09
CA ILE A 87 1.46 -1.14 14.12
C ILE A 87 2.00 -0.28 15.26
N LYS A 88 1.46 0.93 15.43
CA LYS A 88 1.84 1.82 16.52
C LYS A 88 1.58 1.19 17.88
N GLN A 89 0.39 0.65 18.10
CA GLN A 89 0.05 -0.04 19.36
C GLN A 89 0.98 -1.23 19.62
N ASN A 90 1.31 -2.00 18.58
CA ASN A 90 2.25 -3.11 18.68
C ASN A 90 3.66 -2.64 19.07
N ILE A 91 4.18 -1.59 18.44
CA ILE A 91 5.48 -1.01 18.78
C ILE A 91 5.48 -0.48 20.22
N GLU A 92 4.40 0.19 20.66
CA GLU A 92 4.27 0.66 22.04
C GLU A 92 4.28 -0.51 23.04
N ARG A 93 3.53 -1.59 22.77
CA ARG A 93 3.51 -2.82 23.59
C ARG A 93 4.90 -3.47 23.65
N ILE A 94 5.56 -3.61 22.51
CA ILE A 94 6.89 -4.21 22.40
C ILE A 94 7.92 -3.37 23.17
N THR A 95 7.88 -2.05 23.01
CA THR A 95 8.82 -1.14 23.69
C THR A 95 8.58 -1.03 25.19
N GLN A 96 7.34 -1.22 25.66
CA GLN A 96 7.05 -1.41 27.08
C GLN A 96 7.61 -2.73 27.61
N ARG A 97 7.51 -3.81 26.84
CA ARG A 97 7.99 -5.15 27.22
C ARG A 97 9.53 -5.24 27.30
N TYR A 98 10.24 -4.70 26.31
CA TYR A 98 11.70 -4.83 26.21
C TYR A 98 12.48 -3.58 26.64
N GLY A 99 11.80 -2.44 26.76
CA GLY A 99 12.38 -1.15 27.16
C GLY A 99 12.61 -0.20 25.99
N ARG A 100 12.36 1.10 26.24
CA ARG A 100 12.49 2.18 25.23
C ARG A 100 13.93 2.59 24.90
N ASN A 101 14.89 2.35 25.80
CA ASN A 101 16.29 2.76 25.60
C ASN A 101 17.11 1.77 24.74
N ARG A 102 16.47 0.69 24.25
CA ARG A 102 17.10 -0.28 23.36
C ARG A 102 17.10 0.21 21.91
N THR A 103 18.05 -0.31 21.14
CA THR A 103 18.03 -0.23 19.68
C THR A 103 17.29 -1.45 19.13
N TYR A 104 16.26 -1.21 18.32
CA TYR A 104 15.47 -2.23 17.64
C TYR A 104 15.97 -2.44 16.20
N VAL A 105 15.88 -3.65 15.69
CA VAL A 105 16.30 -3.97 14.31
C VAL A 105 15.07 -4.10 13.43
N LEU A 106 14.99 -3.34 12.34
CA LEU A 106 13.96 -3.47 11.32
C LEU A 106 14.38 -4.53 10.29
N PHE A 107 13.54 -5.55 10.14
CA PHE A 107 13.75 -6.65 9.19
C PHE A 107 12.54 -6.80 8.26
N GLY A 108 12.76 -6.60 6.96
CA GLY A 108 11.73 -6.74 5.94
C GLY A 108 12.05 -6.00 4.64
N LYS A 109 11.35 -6.39 3.57
CA LYS A 109 11.64 -5.92 2.19
C LYS A 109 10.62 -4.91 1.66
N ASP A 110 9.42 -4.85 2.24
CA ASP A 110 8.40 -3.88 1.82
C ASP A 110 8.81 -2.47 2.26
N LYS A 111 9.18 -1.64 1.28
CA LYS A 111 9.68 -0.28 1.49
C LYS A 111 8.61 0.67 2.02
N GLU A 112 7.38 0.57 1.53
CA GLU A 112 6.28 1.45 1.99
C GLU A 112 5.99 1.18 3.47
N MET A 113 5.92 -0.11 3.84
CA MET A 113 5.76 -0.51 5.22
C MET A 113 6.92 -0.07 6.10
N LYS A 114 8.15 -0.18 5.60
CA LYS A 114 9.33 0.31 6.31
C LYS A 114 9.22 1.81 6.62
N GLU A 115 8.87 2.63 5.64
CA GLU A 115 8.73 4.09 5.84
C GLU A 115 7.69 4.43 6.92
N ILE A 116 6.57 3.72 6.95
CA ILE A 116 5.54 3.86 7.99
C ILE A 116 6.11 3.51 9.37
N ILE A 117 6.76 2.35 9.49
CA ILE A 117 7.32 1.86 10.76
C ILE A 117 8.40 2.81 11.28
N GLU A 118 9.30 3.27 10.41
CA GLU A 118 10.32 4.27 10.76
C GLU A 118 9.71 5.59 11.23
N GLY A 119 8.64 6.05 10.57
CA GLY A 119 7.89 7.23 10.98
C GLY A 119 7.35 7.10 12.41
N ILE A 120 6.74 5.95 12.73
CA ILE A 120 6.21 5.65 14.07
C ILE A 120 7.35 5.58 15.10
N LEU A 121 8.46 4.91 14.78
CA LEU A 121 9.60 4.80 15.70
C LEU A 121 10.24 6.16 15.99
N LYS A 122 10.34 7.04 14.98
CA LYS A 122 10.80 8.43 15.16
C LYS A 122 9.84 9.22 16.03
N GLU A 123 8.54 9.13 15.80
CA GLU A 123 7.51 9.77 16.62
C GLU A 123 7.63 9.33 18.10
N LEU A 124 7.82 8.03 18.33
CA LEU A 124 7.96 7.44 19.66
C LEU A 124 9.36 7.59 20.27
N ARG A 125 10.31 8.22 19.55
CA ARG A 125 11.72 8.41 19.94
C ARG A 125 12.45 7.10 20.27
N VAL A 126 12.13 6.03 19.55
CA VAL A 126 12.74 4.71 19.71
C VAL A 126 13.94 4.58 18.77
N LYS A 127 15.10 4.16 19.30
CA LYS A 127 16.29 3.92 18.49
C LYS A 127 16.11 2.67 17.64
N TYR A 128 16.49 2.75 16.37
CA TYR A 128 16.43 1.61 15.47
C TYR A 128 17.56 1.61 14.44
N ILE A 129 17.84 0.43 13.89
CA ILE A 129 18.67 0.22 12.70
C ILE A 129 17.90 -0.66 11.70
N THR A 130 18.29 -0.64 10.43
CA THR A 130 17.80 -1.61 9.45
C THR A 130 18.89 -2.64 9.20
N GLU A 131 18.57 -3.92 9.35
CA GLU A 131 19.44 -5.03 8.96
C GLU A 131 18.58 -6.18 8.44
N ASN A 132 18.90 -6.69 7.25
CA ASN A 132 18.16 -7.74 6.56
C ASN A 132 18.99 -9.03 6.40
N GLU A 133 20.24 -9.03 6.83
CA GLU A 133 21.11 -10.21 6.95
C GLU A 133 21.06 -10.71 8.39
N VAL A 134 20.48 -11.89 8.60
CA VAL A 134 20.23 -12.46 9.94
C VAL A 134 21.53 -12.67 10.71
N GLU A 135 22.61 -13.00 10.01
CA GLU A 135 23.94 -13.26 10.56
C GLU A 135 24.57 -12.01 11.19
N LYS A 136 24.12 -10.81 10.80
CA LYS A 136 24.61 -9.52 11.31
C LYS A 136 23.81 -9.02 12.52
N ILE A 137 22.74 -9.72 12.91
CA ILE A 137 21.87 -9.32 14.02
C ILE A 137 22.36 -9.96 15.32
N GLU A 138 22.62 -9.13 16.33
CA GLU A 138 22.99 -9.64 17.65
C GLU A 138 21.79 -10.28 18.34
N THR A 139 21.99 -11.40 19.02
CA THR A 139 20.94 -12.11 19.78
C THR A 139 20.34 -11.28 20.93
N THR A 140 21.01 -10.20 21.32
CA THR A 140 20.54 -9.25 22.34
C THR A 140 19.50 -8.26 21.80
N ASN A 141 19.49 -8.04 20.47
CA ASN A 141 18.59 -7.11 19.80
C ASN A 141 17.15 -7.64 19.78
N VAL A 142 16.20 -6.73 19.64
CA VAL A 142 14.80 -7.07 19.38
C VAL A 142 14.50 -6.73 17.94
N VAL A 143 14.13 -7.73 17.15
CA VAL A 143 13.85 -7.62 15.73
C VAL A 143 12.37 -7.35 15.52
N LEU A 144 12.05 -6.28 14.80
CA LEU A 144 10.70 -5.94 14.37
C LEU A 144 10.58 -6.30 12.89
N TYR A 145 9.64 -7.18 12.56
CA TYR A 145 9.43 -7.64 11.19
C TYR A 145 7.96 -7.55 10.77
N TRP A 146 7.73 -7.37 9.46
CA TRP A 146 6.38 -7.15 8.92
C TRP A 146 6.04 -8.04 7.71
N ASN A 147 7.00 -8.82 7.20
CA ASN A 147 6.77 -9.85 6.19
C ASN A 147 6.58 -11.23 6.88
N VAL A 148 5.40 -11.86 6.72
CA VAL A 148 5.07 -13.13 7.41
C VAL A 148 6.06 -14.25 7.08
N GLU A 149 6.52 -14.30 5.84
CA GLU A 149 7.49 -15.27 5.31
C GLU A 149 8.86 -15.23 5.99
N ASP A 150 9.20 -14.13 6.67
CA ASP A 150 10.49 -13.97 7.34
C ASP A 150 10.53 -14.62 8.72
N LYS A 151 9.39 -15.09 9.25
CA LYS A 151 9.29 -15.71 10.58
C LYS A 151 10.28 -16.86 10.78
N ALA A 152 10.42 -17.75 9.78
CA ALA A 152 11.31 -18.90 9.87
C ALA A 152 12.80 -18.50 9.87
N LYS A 153 13.15 -17.38 9.23
CA LYS A 153 14.53 -16.88 9.16
C LYS A 153 14.97 -16.25 10.48
N LEU A 154 14.03 -15.76 11.27
CA LEU A 154 14.26 -15.09 12.54
C LEU A 154 14.13 -16.02 13.75
N GLU A 155 14.06 -17.33 13.51
CA GLU A 155 14.01 -18.34 14.57
C GLU A 155 15.30 -18.28 15.40
N GLY A 156 15.16 -18.31 16.73
CA GLY A 156 16.28 -18.16 17.67
C GLY A 156 16.65 -16.70 18.01
N LEU A 157 16.13 -15.70 17.29
CA LEU A 157 16.24 -14.28 17.66
C LEU A 157 15.00 -13.82 18.45
N LYS A 158 15.15 -12.75 19.25
CA LYS A 158 14.01 -12.06 19.86
C LYS A 158 13.29 -11.26 18.78
N SER A 159 12.34 -11.87 18.10
CA SER A 159 11.60 -11.26 17.00
C SER A 159 10.12 -11.04 17.33
N GLU A 160 9.57 -9.92 16.89
CA GLU A 160 8.19 -9.52 17.11
C GLU A 160 7.55 -9.11 15.78
N PHE A 161 6.40 -9.72 15.48
CA PHE A 161 5.67 -9.45 14.25
C PHE A 161 4.78 -8.21 14.42
N LEU A 162 4.97 -7.21 13.57
CA LEU A 162 4.29 -5.92 13.70
C LEU A 162 2.85 -5.92 13.15
N MET A 163 2.52 -6.85 12.25
CA MET A 163 1.21 -6.88 11.58
C MET A 163 0.22 -7.86 12.23
N GLY A 164 0.61 -8.49 13.34
CA GLY A 164 -0.23 -9.44 14.09
C GLY A 164 -1.00 -8.79 15.22
N GLY A 165 -2.16 -9.36 15.55
CA GLY A 165 -2.91 -9.08 16.78
C GLY A 165 -2.87 -10.31 17.68
#